data_AF-A0A7V3PBE0-F1
#
_entry.id   AF-A0A7V3PBE0-F1
#
_cell.length_a   1.000
_cell.length_b   1.000
_cell.length_c   1.000
_cell.angle_alpha   90.00
_cell.angle_beta   90.00
_cell.angle_gamma   90.00
#
_symmetry.space_group_name_H-M   'P 1'
#
loop_
_entity.id
_entity.type
_entity.pdbx_description
1 polymer ?
#
loop_
_entity_poly.entity_id
_entity_poly.type
_entity_poly.pdbx_seq_one_letter_code
_entity_poly.pdbx_strand_id
1 'polypeptide(L)'
;TIQGPKGTITQAIPPDIVVHIEDNNILLGPRNKKKNTLALWGLCGALLRNHIEGVVNGVEKKLEVRGIGYKASLENKKLCLDLGFSHSVYVDIPEDINVAIEKQIITITGADKQKVGQFAAQIRALKKPEPYQGKGIRYVGEVVRKKEGKKAGKQAK
;
A
#
# COMPACT_ATOMS: atom_id res chain seq x y z
N THR A 1 6.27 11.72 18.51
CA THR A 1 5.85 10.31 18.39
C THR A 1 4.35 10.25 18.51
N ILE A 2 3.67 9.36 17.79
CA ILE A 2 2.21 9.23 17.81
C ILE A 2 1.89 7.84 18.34
N GLN A 3 1.06 7.77 19.38
CA GLN A 3 0.63 6.52 20.00
C GLN A 3 -0.87 6.36 19.83
N GLY A 4 -1.31 5.13 19.55
CA GLY A 4 -2.72 4.81 19.44
C GLY A 4 -2.98 3.31 19.62
N PRO A 5 -4.26 2.90 19.53
CA PRO A 5 -4.68 1.52 19.84
C PRO A 5 -4.05 0.47 18.93
N LYS A 6 -3.73 0.81 17.67
CA LYS A 6 -3.16 -0.12 16.69
C LYS A 6 -1.64 -0.09 16.59
N GLY A 7 -0.96 0.74 17.39
CA GLY A 7 0.49 0.79 17.44
C GLY A 7 1.07 2.19 17.67
N THR A 8 2.39 2.29 17.57
CA THR A 8 3.14 3.52 17.77
C THR A 8 3.94 3.87 16.52
N ILE A 9 3.87 5.12 16.08
CA ILE A 9 4.62 5.61 14.92
C ILE A 9 5.55 6.74 15.34
N THR A 10 6.81 6.62 14.94
CA THR A 10 7.82 7.66 15.11
C THR A 10 8.09 8.34 13.77
N GLN A 11 8.00 9.66 13.74
CA GLN A 11 8.28 10.44 12.55
C GLN A 11 9.23 11.59 12.90
N ALA A 12 10.29 11.74 12.11
CA ALA A 12 11.18 12.89 12.18
C ALA A 12 10.51 14.11 11.50
N ILE A 13 10.43 15.22 12.24
CA ILE A 13 9.91 16.49 11.74
C ILE A 13 11.10 17.42 11.50
N PRO A 14 11.20 18.07 10.33
CA PRO A 14 12.30 18.99 10.06
C PRO A 14 12.25 20.20 11.00
N PRO A 15 13.40 20.77 11.37
CA PRO A 15 13.50 21.84 12.38
C PRO A 15 12.83 23.16 11.96
N ASP A 16 12.56 23.32 10.66
CA ASP A 16 11.90 24.49 10.09
C ASP A 16 10.38 24.53 10.35
N ILE A 17 9.80 23.47 10.92
CA ILE A 17 8.38 23.38 11.26
C ILE A 17 8.23 23.37 12.77
N VAL A 18 7.35 24.26 13.24
CA VAL A 18 6.93 24.32 14.64
C VAL A 18 5.64 23.53 14.79
N VAL A 19 5.58 22.71 15.85
CA VAL A 19 4.40 21.91 16.20
C VAL A 19 3.90 22.41 17.55
N HIS A 20 2.66 22.87 17.59
CA HIS A 20 1.96 23.20 18.82
C HIS A 20 0.83 22.19 19.04
N ILE A 21 0.76 21.63 20.24
CA ILE A 21 -0.30 20.72 20.64
C ILE A 21 -1.14 21.49 21.64
N GLU A 22 -2.34 21.87 21.23
CA GLU A 22 -3.30 22.62 22.05
C GLU A 22 -4.57 21.77 22.20
N ASP A 23 -4.82 21.33 23.42
CA ASP A 23 -5.94 20.46 23.78
C ASP A 23 -6.06 19.22 22.86
N ASN A 24 -7.03 19.25 21.94
CA ASN A 24 -7.36 18.19 20.99
C ASN A 24 -6.91 18.49 19.55
N ASN A 25 -6.23 19.62 19.33
CA ASN A 25 -5.77 20.06 18.02
C ASN A 25 -4.25 20.08 17.94
N ILE A 26 -3.73 19.67 16.79
CA ILE A 26 -2.31 19.80 16.47
C ILE A 26 -2.17 20.88 15.42
N LEU A 27 -1.56 21.99 15.81
CA LEU A 27 -1.27 23.13 14.96
C LEU A 27 0.16 23.00 14.44
N LEU A 28 0.31 23.04 13.12
CA LEU A 28 1.60 23.08 12.46
C LEU A 28 1.82 24.49 11.93
N GLY A 29 2.99 25.07 12.18
CA GLY A 29 3.38 26.39 11.72
C GLY A 29 4.76 26.38 11.04
N PRO A 30 4.91 26.96 9.84
CA PRO A 30 6.24 27.14 9.26
C PRO A 30 7.02 28.23 10.02
N ARG A 31 8.29 27.97 10.34
CA ARG A 31 9.14 28.98 11.01
C ARG A 31 9.48 30.16 10.10
N ASN A 32 9.58 29.90 8.79
CA ASN A 32 9.93 30.89 7.76
C ASN A 32 8.99 30.76 6.54
N LYS A 33 8.72 31.88 5.85
CA LYS A 33 7.88 31.91 4.63
C LYS A 33 8.66 31.53 3.35
N LYS A 34 9.69 30.69 3.45
CA LYS A 34 10.43 30.19 2.28
C LYS A 34 9.59 29.14 1.54
N LYS A 35 9.71 29.09 0.21
CA LYS A 35 8.96 28.13 -0.63
C LYS A 35 9.13 26.68 -0.17
N ASN A 36 10.37 26.29 0.17
CA ASN A 36 10.65 24.93 0.66
C ASN A 36 9.97 24.65 2.01
N THR A 37 10.03 25.58 2.95
CA THR A 37 9.41 25.45 4.28
C THR A 37 7.89 25.32 4.16
N LEU A 38 7.26 26.09 3.26
CA LEU A 38 5.82 25.99 2.99
C LEU A 38 5.43 24.63 2.38
N ALA A 39 6.25 24.08 1.49
CA ALA A 39 6.03 22.75 0.93
C ALA A 39 6.17 21.64 2.00
N LEU A 40 7.18 21.76 2.88
CA LEU A 40 7.38 20.86 4.00
C LEU A 40 6.22 20.92 5.00
N TRP A 41 5.68 22.12 5.25
CA TRP A 41 4.54 22.30 6.15
C TRP A 41 3.32 21.48 5.70
N GLY A 42 2.96 21.56 4.40
CA GLY A 42 1.88 20.77 3.83
C GLY A 42 2.14 19.26 3.89
N LEU A 43 3.38 18.85 3.59
CA LEU A 43 3.80 17.44 3.69
C LEU A 43 3.67 16.91 5.12
N CYS A 44 4.20 17.63 6.11
CA CYS A 44 4.13 17.20 7.51
C CYS A 44 2.69 17.15 8.02
N GLY A 45 1.82 18.09 7.62
CA GLY A 45 0.40 18.04 7.95
C GLY A 45 -0.30 16.81 7.35
N ALA A 46 0.00 16.46 6.10
CA ALA A 46 -0.54 15.26 5.48
C ALA A 46 -0.03 13.99 6.16
N LEU A 47 1.26 13.90 6.47
CA LEU A 47 1.86 12.75 7.14
C LEU A 47 1.29 12.55 8.53
N LEU A 48 1.22 13.61 9.34
CA LEU A 48 0.65 13.56 10.69
C LEU A 48 -0.80 13.06 10.67
N ARG A 49 -1.64 13.61 9.76
CA ARG A 49 -3.02 13.17 9.59
C ARG A 49 -3.12 11.69 9.25
N ASN A 50 -2.30 11.23 8.30
CA ASN A 50 -2.26 9.82 7.90
C ASN A 50 -1.81 8.90 9.04
N HIS A 51 -0.84 9.33 9.85
CA HIS A 51 -0.38 8.55 10.99
C HIS A 51 -1.43 8.47 12.10
N ILE A 52 -2.13 9.57 12.40
CA ILE A 52 -3.25 9.57 13.37
C ILE A 52 -4.36 8.63 12.90
N GLU A 53 -4.80 8.77 11.65
CA GLU A 53 -5.80 7.87 11.05
C GLU A 53 -5.34 6.41 11.09
N GLY A 54 -4.07 6.16 10.81
CA GLY A 54 -3.48 4.82 10.81
C GLY A 54 -3.41 4.17 12.21
N VAL A 55 -3.04 4.90 13.25
CA VAL A 55 -2.98 4.32 14.62
C VAL A 55 -4.37 4.12 15.24
N VAL A 56 -5.38 4.89 14.82
CA VAL A 56 -6.76 4.78 15.31
C VAL A 56 -7.55 3.74 14.51
N ASN A 57 -7.71 3.97 13.21
CA ASN A 57 -8.57 3.15 12.35
C ASN A 57 -7.81 1.99 11.70
N GLY A 58 -6.49 2.08 11.56
CA GLY A 58 -5.71 1.14 10.77
C GLY A 58 -5.80 1.45 9.27
N VAL A 59 -4.78 1.02 8.54
CA VAL A 59 -4.71 1.18 7.09
C VAL A 59 -4.83 -0.17 6.43
N GLU A 60 -5.66 -0.25 5.40
CA GLU A 60 -5.88 -1.45 4.61
C GLU A 60 -5.60 -1.20 3.13
N LYS A 61 -4.93 -2.14 2.46
CA LYS A 61 -4.78 -2.21 1.01
C LYS A 61 -5.12 -3.60 0.52
N LYS A 62 -6.06 -3.67 -0.43
CA LYS A 62 -6.49 -4.91 -1.06
C LYS A 62 -5.88 -5.04 -2.46
N LEU A 63 -5.24 -6.17 -2.71
CA LEU A 63 -4.71 -6.57 -4.02
C LEU A 63 -5.51 -7.77 -4.54
N GLU A 64 -5.84 -7.76 -5.83
CA GLU A 64 -6.50 -8.87 -6.52
C GLU A 64 -5.48 -9.57 -7.42
N VAL A 65 -5.35 -10.88 -7.24
CA VAL A 65 -4.51 -11.76 -8.05
C VAL A 65 -5.37 -12.34 -9.17
N ARG A 66 -5.10 -11.95 -10.42
CA ARG A 66 -5.81 -12.47 -11.60
C ARG A 66 -4.90 -13.32 -12.46
N GLY A 67 -5.28 -14.56 -12.70
CA GLY A 67 -4.59 -15.43 -13.64
C GLY A 67 -5.02 -16.87 -13.47
N ILE A 68 -4.87 -17.66 -14.53
CA ILE A 68 -5.10 -19.09 -14.49
C ILE A 68 -3.86 -19.71 -13.84
N GLY A 69 -4.05 -20.45 -12.75
CA GLY A 69 -2.96 -21.02 -11.96
C GLY A 69 -2.27 -20.04 -11.02
N TYR A 70 -2.71 -18.77 -10.95
CA TYR A 70 -2.13 -17.82 -10.00
C TYR A 70 -2.74 -17.97 -8.62
N LYS A 71 -1.89 -18.15 -7.62
CA LYS A 71 -2.30 -18.38 -6.23
C LYS A 71 -1.38 -17.63 -5.27
N ALA A 72 -1.93 -17.31 -4.11
CA ALA A 72 -1.20 -16.75 -3.00
C ALA A 72 -1.50 -17.59 -1.75
N SER A 73 -0.48 -17.95 -1.00
CA SER A 73 -0.57 -18.67 0.27
C SER A 73 0.30 -18.00 1.33
N LEU A 74 -0.01 -18.25 2.60
CA LEU A 74 0.80 -17.82 3.74
C LEU A 74 1.53 -19.03 4.31
N GLU A 75 2.84 -18.95 4.39
CA GLU A 75 3.70 -20.02 4.93
C GLU A 75 4.69 -19.41 5.92
N ASN A 76 4.61 -19.78 7.20
CA ASN A 76 5.58 -19.39 8.24
C ASN A 76 5.96 -17.89 8.26
N LYS A 77 4.96 -16.99 8.19
CA LYS A 77 5.12 -15.52 8.09
C LYS A 77 5.72 -15.00 6.77
N LYS A 78 5.76 -15.83 5.73
CA LYS A 78 6.09 -15.44 4.36
C LYS A 78 4.85 -15.54 3.49
N LEU A 79 4.75 -14.62 2.54
CA LEU A 79 3.77 -14.65 1.47
C LEU A 79 4.37 -15.44 0.31
N CYS A 80 3.82 -16.62 0.04
CA CYS A 80 4.19 -17.46 -1.09
C CYS A 80 3.26 -17.16 -2.28
N LEU A 81 3.84 -16.86 -3.43
CA LEU A 81 3.13 -16.41 -4.63
C LEU A 81 3.47 -17.30 -5.83
N ASP A 82 2.47 -18.00 -6.33
CA ASP A 82 2.52 -18.74 -7.58
C ASP A 82 2.02 -17.83 -8.70
N LEU A 83 2.93 -17.21 -9.45
CA LEU A 83 2.60 -16.21 -10.49
C LEU A 83 2.89 -16.72 -11.92
N GLY A 84 3.01 -18.04 -12.07
CA GLY A 84 3.37 -18.69 -13.34
C GLY A 84 4.85 -18.56 -13.71
N PHE A 85 5.71 -18.32 -12.73
CA PHE A 85 7.16 -18.55 -12.85
C PHE A 85 7.47 -20.04 -12.63
N SER A 86 8.68 -20.48 -12.97
CA SER A 86 9.10 -21.88 -12.76
C SER A 86 9.21 -22.27 -11.28
N HIS A 87 9.32 -21.29 -10.38
CA HIS A 87 9.37 -21.48 -8.93
C HIS A 87 8.43 -20.48 -8.25
N SER A 88 7.94 -20.83 -7.06
CA SER A 88 7.14 -19.95 -6.22
C SER A 88 8.00 -18.81 -5.65
N VAL A 89 7.41 -17.62 -5.59
CA VAL A 89 8.09 -16.42 -5.07
C VAL A 89 7.72 -16.23 -3.61
N TYR A 90 8.72 -16.18 -2.74
CA TYR A 90 8.53 -15.94 -1.30
C TYR A 90 8.85 -14.48 -0.98
N VAL A 91 7.94 -13.83 -0.26
CA VAL A 91 8.09 -12.46 0.23
C VAL A 91 7.96 -12.46 1.74
N ASP A 92 8.99 -11.98 2.44
CA ASP A 92 8.97 -11.86 3.89
C ASP A 92 8.00 -10.74 4.31
N ILE A 93 7.11 -11.03 5.26
CA ILE A 93 6.15 -10.07 5.80
C ILE A 93 6.82 -9.30 6.94
N PRO A 94 6.92 -7.96 6.88
CA PRO A 94 7.43 -7.15 7.98
C PRO A 94 6.57 -7.31 9.24
N GLU A 95 7.19 -7.27 10.42
CA GLU A 95 6.49 -7.52 11.70
C GLU A 95 5.35 -6.52 11.99
N ASP A 96 5.43 -5.31 11.44
CA ASP A 96 4.43 -4.24 11.61
C ASP A 96 3.20 -4.39 10.71
N ILE A 97 3.19 -5.39 9.81
CA ILE A 97 2.16 -5.56 8.78
C ILE A 97 1.55 -6.95 8.91
N ASN A 98 0.22 -7.01 8.88
CA ASN A 98 -0.51 -8.26 8.82
C ASN A 98 -1.09 -8.47 7.41
N VAL A 99 -1.00 -9.70 6.91
CA VAL A 99 -1.48 -10.09 5.58
C VAL A 99 -2.51 -11.20 5.75
N ALA A 100 -3.70 -10.99 5.19
CA ALA A 100 -4.74 -12.00 5.09
C ALA A 100 -4.99 -12.33 3.62
N ILE A 101 -5.28 -13.60 3.32
CA ILE A 101 -5.57 -14.04 1.96
C ILE A 101 -6.97 -14.66 1.95
N GLU A 102 -7.85 -14.08 1.14
CA GLU A 102 -9.20 -14.58 0.90
C GLU A 102 -9.36 -14.89 -0.58
N LYS A 103 -9.34 -16.18 -0.93
CA LYS A 103 -9.42 -16.68 -2.32
C LYS A 103 -8.28 -16.15 -3.21
N GLN A 104 -8.54 -15.05 -3.92
CA GLN A 104 -7.60 -14.37 -4.82
C GLN A 104 -7.34 -12.92 -4.40
N ILE A 105 -7.82 -12.52 -3.22
CA ILE A 105 -7.63 -11.18 -2.67
C ILE A 105 -6.61 -11.27 -1.55
N ILE A 106 -5.54 -10.50 -1.67
CA ILE A 106 -4.53 -10.30 -0.64
C ILE A 106 -4.85 -8.98 0.06
N THR A 107 -5.19 -9.07 1.33
CA THR A 107 -5.51 -7.92 2.19
C THR A 107 -4.31 -7.63 3.08
N ILE A 108 -3.73 -6.45 2.92
CA ILE A 108 -2.57 -5.98 3.69
C ILE A 108 -3.07 -4.93 4.67
N THR A 109 -2.82 -5.15 5.96
CA THR A 109 -3.25 -4.28 7.06
C THR A 109 -2.07 -3.87 7.91
N GLY A 110 -2.10 -2.65 8.47
CA GLY A 110 -1.08 -2.15 9.38
C GLY A 110 -1.39 -0.78 9.92
N ALA A 111 -0.58 -0.29 10.86
CA ALA A 111 -0.74 1.04 11.44
C ALA A 111 -0.15 2.15 10.55
N ASP A 112 0.94 1.87 9.83
CA ASP A 112 1.62 2.86 9.01
C ASP A 112 1.23 2.77 7.53
N LYS A 113 0.60 3.84 7.03
CA LYS A 113 0.16 3.99 5.64
C LYS A 113 1.31 3.88 4.64
N GLN A 114 2.50 4.36 4.99
CA GLN A 114 3.67 4.33 4.10
C GLN A 114 4.16 2.90 3.93
N LYS A 115 4.39 2.18 5.03
CA LYS A 115 4.84 0.78 5.02
C LYS A 115 3.83 -0.14 4.31
N VAL A 116 2.53 -0.01 4.64
CA VAL A 116 1.47 -0.79 3.99
C VAL A 116 1.43 -0.54 2.47
N GLY A 117 1.51 0.73 2.07
CA GLY A 117 1.55 1.11 0.65
C GLY A 117 2.79 0.60 -0.08
N GLN A 118 3.96 0.69 0.56
CA GLN A 118 5.22 0.22 0.00
C GLN A 118 5.22 -1.30 -0.18
N PHE A 119 4.77 -2.05 0.82
CA PHE A 119 4.68 -3.51 0.74
C PHE A 119 3.69 -3.95 -0.33
N ALA A 120 2.52 -3.30 -0.42
CA ALA A 120 1.56 -3.55 -1.48
C ALA A 120 2.13 -3.27 -2.89
N ALA A 121 2.92 -2.20 -3.03
CA ALA A 121 3.58 -1.86 -4.27
C ALA A 121 4.67 -2.87 -4.66
N GLN A 122 5.44 -3.38 -3.69
CA GLN A 122 6.42 -4.44 -3.90
C GLN A 122 5.76 -5.72 -4.42
N ILE A 123 4.66 -6.16 -3.79
CA ILE A 123 3.90 -7.34 -4.25
C ILE A 123 3.38 -7.14 -5.68
N ARG A 124 2.78 -5.97 -5.97
CA ARG A 124 2.31 -5.64 -7.34
C ARG A 124 3.45 -5.59 -8.36
N ALA A 125 4.65 -5.19 -7.96
CA ALA A 125 5.80 -5.09 -8.86
C ALA A 125 6.27 -6.46 -9.37
N LEU A 126 6.07 -7.54 -8.61
CA LEU A 126 6.45 -8.91 -9.00
C LEU A 126 5.78 -9.37 -10.29
N LYS A 127 4.48 -9.08 -10.43
CA LYS A 127 3.73 -9.38 -11.65
C LYS A 127 2.65 -8.32 -11.88
N LYS A 128 3.05 -7.24 -12.54
CA LYS A 128 2.15 -6.15 -12.96
C LYS A 128 1.04 -6.67 -13.87
N PRO A 129 -0.14 -6.03 -13.88
CA PRO A 129 -1.25 -6.47 -14.73
C PRO A 129 -0.88 -6.29 -16.21
N GLU A 130 -1.03 -7.36 -16.98
CA GLU A 130 -0.69 -7.38 -18.39
C GLU A 130 -1.68 -6.57 -19.24
N PRO A 131 -1.22 -5.88 -20.30
CA PRO A 131 -2.03 -4.96 -21.07
C PRO A 131 -3.08 -5.63 -21.97
N TYR A 132 -3.10 -6.96 -22.12
CA TYR A 132 -4.07 -7.65 -22.97
C TYR A 132 -5.18 -8.30 -22.14
N GLN A 133 -4.82 -9.33 -21.36
CA GLN A 133 -5.78 -10.11 -20.57
C GLN A 133 -5.97 -9.54 -19.16
N GLY A 134 -5.14 -8.60 -18.71
CA GLY A 134 -5.18 -8.07 -17.35
C GLY A 134 -4.76 -9.10 -16.29
N LYS A 135 -3.99 -10.13 -16.68
CA LYS A 135 -3.43 -11.12 -15.76
C LYS A 135 -2.29 -10.49 -14.97
N GLY A 136 -2.18 -10.81 -13.70
CA GLY A 136 -1.22 -10.24 -12.75
C GLY A 136 -1.89 -9.78 -11.47
N ILE A 137 -1.15 -9.03 -10.68
CA ILE A 137 -1.58 -8.48 -9.41
C ILE A 137 -1.96 -7.02 -9.62
N ARG A 138 -3.15 -6.63 -9.18
CA ARG A 138 -3.64 -5.24 -9.28
C ARG A 138 -4.30 -4.81 -7.97
N TYR A 139 -4.50 -3.51 -7.78
CA TYR A 139 -5.34 -3.07 -6.66
C TYR A 139 -6.81 -3.41 -6.93
N VAL A 140 -7.56 -3.73 -5.88
CA VAL A 140 -9.02 -3.90 -6.01
C VAL A 140 -9.63 -2.59 -6.51
N GLY A 141 -10.39 -2.67 -7.60
CA GLY A 141 -10.96 -1.49 -8.27
C GLY A 141 -10.03 -0.78 -9.26
N GLU A 142 -8.78 -1.24 -9.46
CA GLU A 142 -7.86 -0.66 -10.45
C GLU A 142 -8.35 -0.91 -11.88
N VAL A 143 -8.53 0.17 -12.65
CA VAL A 143 -8.86 0.10 -14.07
C VAL A 143 -7.60 -0.18 -14.88
N VAL A 144 -7.47 -1.44 -15.34
CA VAL A 144 -6.36 -1.87 -16.22
C VAL A 144 -6.71 -1.53 -17.66
N ARG A 145 -5.90 -0.67 -18.31
CA ARG A 145 -6.03 -0.37 -19.73
C ARG A 145 -5.72 -1.63 -20.55
N LYS A 146 -6.73 -2.12 -21.28
CA LYS A 146 -6.59 -3.27 -22.17
C LYS A 146 -6.34 -2.80 -23.61
N LYS A 147 -5.33 -3.36 -24.25
CA LYS A 147 -5.11 -3.29 -25.69
C LYS A 147 -5.87 -4.43 -26.36
N GLU A 148 -6.45 -4.17 -27.52
CA GLU A 148 -7.03 -5.24 -28.32
C GLU A 148 -5.91 -6.19 -28.76
N GLY A 149 -6.08 -7.48 -28.47
CA GLY A 149 -5.24 -8.52 -29.06
C GLY A 149 -5.65 -8.77 -30.52
N LYS A 150 -4.86 -9.59 -31.23
CA LYS A 150 -5.31 -10.13 -32.52
C LYS A 150 -6.66 -10.82 -32.31
N LYS A 151 -7.71 -10.35 -32.99
CA LYS A 151 -9.00 -11.05 -33.12
C LYS A 151 -8.77 -12.32 -33.97
N ALA A 152 -8.13 -13.34 -33.42
CA ALA A 152 -8.16 -14.67 -34.00
C ALA A 152 -9.54 -15.27 -33.67
N GLY A 153 -10.46 -15.22 -34.65
CA GLY A 153 -11.68 -16.01 -34.70
C GLY A 153 -12.60 -15.94 -33.48
N LYS A 154 -13.40 -14.88 -33.36
CA LYS A 154 -14.74 -15.08 -32.75
C LYS A 154 -15.54 -15.92 -33.75
N GLN A 155 -15.52 -17.25 -33.61
CA GLN A 155 -16.65 -18.05 -34.09
C GLN A 155 -17.85 -17.63 -33.25
N ALA A 156 -18.79 -16.96 -33.90
CA ALA A 156 -20.10 -16.73 -33.34
C ALA A 156 -20.73 -18.09 -33.02
N LYS A 157 -21.15 -18.27 -31.76
CA LYS A 157 -22.25 -19.15 -31.38
C LYS A 157 -23.22 -18.32 -30.57
#